data_AF-A0A4S8KW68-F1
#
_entry.id   AF-A0A4S8KW68-F1
#
_cell.length_a   1.000
_cell.length_b   1.000
_cell.length_c   1.000
_cell.angle_alpha   90.00
_cell.angle_beta   90.00
_cell.angle_gamma   90.00
#
_symmetry.space_group_name_H-M   'P 1'
#
loop_
_entity.id
_entity.type
_entity.pdbx_description
1 polymer ?
#
loop_
_entity_poly.entity_id
_entity_poly.type
_entity_poly.pdbx_seq_one_letter_code
_entity_poly.pdbx_strand_id
1 'polypeptide(L)'
;MSGDRWSDEQVWALIGEIKKAKNLKVLYGTKEGENTSGDTKSTVYNRLAERLDPTRWAADRKKTADRIKHKLGKLETDFKKAVKRLKKTGEGIEEWYQIQATGPDHDTDPVAKNIWQEITKSNPFFEEL
;
A
#
# COMPACT_ATOMS: atom_id res chain seq x y z
N MET A 1 24.00 6.52 11.88
CA MET A 1 23.26 5.71 10.87
C MET A 1 21.93 6.40 10.61
N SER A 2 21.92 7.42 9.73
CA SER A 2 20.68 8.11 9.36
C SER A 2 19.93 7.19 8.39
N GLY A 3 18.93 6.47 8.88
CA GLY A 3 18.04 5.68 8.03
C GLY A 3 17.37 6.60 7.02
N ASP A 4 17.40 6.20 5.75
CA ASP A 4 16.83 6.94 4.62
C ASP A 4 15.30 7.08 4.81
N ARG A 5 14.89 8.17 5.48
CA ARG A 5 13.51 8.41 5.90
C ARG A 5 12.71 8.89 4.70
N TRP A 6 11.61 8.19 4.42
CA TRP A 6 10.60 8.63 3.46
C TRP A 6 9.78 9.77 4.07
N SER A 7 9.64 10.87 3.34
CA SER A 7 8.64 11.90 3.63
C SER A 7 7.25 11.46 3.17
N ASP A 8 6.20 12.07 3.73
CA ASP A 8 4.82 11.74 3.37
C ASP A 8 4.54 12.04 1.88
N GLU A 9 5.10 13.12 1.35
CA GLU A 9 5.03 13.47 -0.07
C GLU A 9 5.60 12.36 -0.97
N GLN A 10 6.74 11.78 -0.57
CA GLN A 10 7.33 10.66 -1.32
C GLN A 10 6.47 9.40 -1.24
N VAL A 11 5.81 9.15 -0.09
CA VAL A 11 4.89 8.03 0.04
C VAL A 11 3.65 8.24 -0.84
N TRP A 12 3.09 9.45 -0.84
CA TRP A 12 1.97 9.81 -1.72
C TRP A 12 2.32 9.66 -3.20
N ALA A 13 3.49 10.13 -3.62
CA ALA A 13 3.98 9.96 -4.97
C ALA A 13 4.14 8.48 -5.36
N LEU A 14 4.66 7.65 -4.44
CA LEU A 14 4.76 6.20 -4.63
C LEU A 14 3.38 5.55 -4.79
N ILE A 15 2.41 5.89 -3.94
CA ILE A 15 1.04 5.37 -4.01
C ILE A 15 0.38 5.75 -5.34
N GLY A 16 0.52 7.00 -5.77
CA GLY A 16 0.01 7.47 -7.06
C GLY A 16 0.61 6.70 -8.25
N GLU A 17 1.89 6.34 -8.21
CA GLU A 17 2.52 5.54 -9.27
C GLU A 17 2.11 4.06 -9.24
N ILE A 18 1.95 3.42 -8.07
CA ILE A 18 1.52 2.01 -8.01
C ILE A 18 0.07 1.83 -8.47
N LYS A 19 -0.80 2.84 -8.27
CA LYS A 19 -2.20 2.81 -8.72
C LYS A 19 -2.36 2.84 -10.24
N LYS A 20 -1.33 3.26 -10.98
CA LYS A 20 -1.37 3.24 -12.45
C LYS A 20 -1.49 1.80 -12.93
N ALA A 21 -2.43 1.54 -13.84
CA ALA A 21 -2.76 0.18 -14.31
C ALA A 21 -1.54 -0.65 -14.73
N LYS A 22 -0.56 -0.02 -15.40
CA LYS A 22 0.70 -0.68 -15.84
C LYS A 22 1.56 -1.23 -14.70
N ASN A 23 1.46 -0.66 -13.50
CA ASN A 23 2.20 -1.08 -12.31
C ASN A 23 1.32 -1.95 -11.42
N LEU A 24 0.06 -1.53 -11.19
CA LEU A 24 -0.90 -2.21 -10.32
C LEU A 24 -1.07 -3.68 -10.72
N LYS A 25 -1.27 -3.94 -12.02
CA LYS A 25 -1.50 -5.30 -12.55
C LYS A 25 -0.33 -6.24 -12.29
N VAL A 26 0.89 -5.73 -12.39
CA VAL A 26 2.11 -6.51 -12.18
C VAL A 26 2.39 -6.72 -10.70
N LEU A 27 2.07 -5.73 -9.85
CA LEU A 27 2.30 -5.81 -8.41
C LEU A 27 1.27 -6.68 -7.70
N TYR A 28 -0.01 -6.56 -8.07
CA TYR A 28 -1.14 -7.12 -7.32
C TYR A 28 -2.03 -8.08 -8.13
N GLY A 29 -1.72 -8.30 -9.40
CA GLY A 29 -2.44 -9.24 -10.27
C GLY A 29 -3.39 -8.55 -11.25
N THR A 30 -3.80 -9.32 -12.25
CA THR A 30 -4.77 -8.90 -13.28
C THR A 30 -6.19 -9.22 -12.84
N LYS A 31 -7.16 -8.48 -13.39
CA LYS A 31 -8.57 -8.86 -13.27
C LYS A 31 -8.87 -10.04 -14.19
N GLU A 32 -9.98 -10.73 -13.92
CA GLU A 32 -10.47 -11.80 -14.79
C GLU A 32 -10.63 -11.30 -16.24
N GLY A 33 -10.08 -12.04 -17.20
CA GLY A 33 -10.09 -11.68 -18.62
C GLY A 33 -9.00 -10.70 -19.07
N GLU A 34 -8.13 -10.20 -18.17
CA GLU A 34 -7.02 -9.34 -18.57
C GLU A 34 -5.72 -10.12 -18.83
N ASN A 35 -5.03 -9.77 -19.92
CA ASN A 35 -3.72 -10.33 -20.24
C ASN A 35 -2.63 -9.79 -19.32
N THR A 36 -1.64 -10.64 -19.02
CA THR A 36 -0.41 -10.24 -18.34
C THR A 36 0.51 -9.48 -19.30
N SER A 37 1.23 -8.48 -18.80
CA SER A 37 2.10 -7.63 -19.62
C SER A 37 3.47 -8.25 -19.91
N GLY A 38 3.80 -9.41 -19.33
CA GLY A 38 5.15 -10.00 -19.34
C GLY A 38 6.17 -9.28 -18.44
N ASP A 39 5.83 -8.11 -17.89
CA ASP A 39 6.67 -7.39 -16.93
C ASP A 39 6.78 -8.15 -15.60
N THR A 40 7.96 -8.06 -14.98
CA THR A 40 8.19 -8.59 -13.63
C THR A 40 8.03 -7.50 -12.57
N LYS A 41 7.82 -7.88 -11.31
CA LYS A 41 7.84 -6.92 -10.17
C LYS A 41 9.15 -6.14 -10.12
N SER A 42 10.28 -6.77 -10.44
CA SER A 42 11.60 -6.11 -10.51
C SER A 42 11.65 -5.02 -11.58
N THR A 43 11.01 -5.24 -12.73
CA THR A 43 10.87 -4.22 -13.78
C THR A 43 10.09 -3.01 -13.26
N VAL A 44 9.00 -3.25 -12.54
CA VAL A 44 8.19 -2.18 -11.94
C VAL A 44 8.99 -1.42 -10.88
N TYR A 45 9.69 -2.09 -9.97
CA TYR A 45 10.50 -1.42 -8.94
C TYR A 45 11.59 -0.52 -9.55
N ASN A 46 12.24 -0.97 -10.62
CA ASN A 46 13.22 -0.13 -11.34
C ASN A 46 12.56 1.09 -11.99
N ARG A 47 11.43 0.91 -12.68
CA ARG A 47 10.68 2.01 -13.31
C ARG A 47 10.20 3.04 -12.28
N LEU A 48 9.74 2.57 -11.12
CA LEU A 48 9.33 3.43 -10.01
C LEU A 48 10.54 4.17 -9.41
N ALA A 49 11.67 3.50 -9.25
CA ALA A 49 12.90 4.11 -8.75
C ALA A 49 13.41 5.23 -9.68
N GLU A 50 13.46 4.99 -10.98
CA GLU A 50 13.81 6.00 -11.99
C GLU A 50 12.85 7.20 -11.96
N ARG A 51 11.55 6.93 -11.78
CA ARG A 51 10.52 7.96 -11.78
C ARG A 51 10.52 8.84 -10.53
N LEU A 52 10.71 8.23 -9.36
CA LEU A 52 10.55 8.87 -8.05
C LEU A 52 11.86 9.41 -7.47
N ASP A 53 13.00 8.83 -7.86
CA ASP A 53 14.32 9.25 -7.40
C ASP A 53 15.37 9.05 -8.52
N PRO A 54 15.24 9.80 -9.63
CA PRO A 54 16.11 9.66 -10.80
C PRO A 54 17.59 9.85 -10.45
N THR A 55 17.88 10.75 -9.51
CA THR A 55 19.25 11.03 -9.06
C THR A 55 19.88 9.82 -8.39
N ARG A 56 19.21 9.18 -7.44
CA ARG A 56 19.75 7.96 -6.80
C ARG A 56 19.72 6.76 -7.73
N TRP A 57 18.70 6.67 -8.59
CA TRP A 57 18.63 5.60 -9.58
C TRP A 57 19.80 5.67 -10.57
N ALA A 58 20.18 6.86 -11.03
CA ALA A 58 21.34 7.05 -11.90
C ALA A 58 22.66 6.64 -11.22
N ALA A 59 22.76 6.84 -9.90
CA ALA A 59 23.93 6.44 -9.12
C ALA A 59 23.98 4.93 -8.82
N ASP A 60 22.86 4.34 -8.39
CA ASP A 60 22.73 2.91 -8.10
C ASP A 60 21.28 2.44 -8.32
N ARG A 61 21.03 1.87 -9.49
CA ARG A 61 19.71 1.37 -9.91
C ARG A 61 19.19 0.29 -8.98
N LYS A 62 20.04 -0.68 -8.64
CA LYS A 62 19.65 -1.84 -7.83
C LYS A 62 19.26 -1.40 -6.42
N LYS A 63 20.10 -0.61 -5.77
CA LYS A 63 19.83 -0.12 -4.41
C LYS A 63 18.60 0.77 -4.35
N THR A 64 18.38 1.60 -5.37
CA THR A 64 17.20 2.46 -5.43
C THR A 64 15.92 1.66 -5.70
N ALA A 65 15.97 0.65 -6.57
CA ALA A 65 14.84 -0.29 -6.77
C ALA A 65 14.53 -1.11 -5.50
N ASP A 66 15.55 -1.59 -4.80
CA ASP A 66 15.39 -2.29 -3.52
C ASP A 66 14.78 -1.37 -2.45
N ARG A 67 15.13 -0.08 -2.45
CA ARG A 67 14.50 0.93 -1.57
C ARG A 67 12.99 1.05 -1.83
N ILE A 68 12.56 1.07 -3.10
CA ILE A 68 11.13 1.05 -3.46
C ILE A 68 10.47 -0.23 -2.96
N LYS A 69 11.07 -1.39 -3.25
CA LYS A 69 10.56 -2.72 -2.84
C LYS A 69 10.36 -2.79 -1.33
N HIS A 70 11.36 -2.39 -0.53
CA HIS A 70 11.27 -2.44 0.92
C HIS A 70 10.21 -1.48 1.47
N LYS A 71 10.07 -0.28 0.88
CA LYS A 71 9.02 0.65 1.28
C LYS A 71 7.63 0.11 1.00
N LEU A 72 7.41 -0.47 -0.19
CA LEU A 72 6.14 -1.12 -0.54
C LEU A 72 5.82 -2.29 0.41
N GLY A 73 6.77 -3.18 0.66
CA GLY A 73 6.57 -4.29 1.60
C GLY A 73 6.25 -3.82 3.03
N LYS A 74 6.82 -2.68 3.45
CA LYS A 74 6.49 -2.04 4.73
C LYS A 74 5.06 -1.47 4.74
N LEU A 75 4.64 -0.76 3.69
CA LEU A 75 3.27 -0.25 3.56
C LEU A 75 2.24 -1.38 3.57
N GLU A 76 2.49 -2.47 2.84
CA GLU A 76 1.63 -3.65 2.83
C GLU A 76 1.54 -4.32 4.21
N THR A 77 2.66 -4.39 4.93
CA THR A 77 2.70 -4.94 6.29
C THR A 77 1.89 -4.06 7.25
N ASP A 78 2.04 -2.75 7.17
CA ASP A 78 1.36 -1.81 8.05
C ASP A 78 -0.15 -1.75 7.74
N PHE A 79 -0.53 -1.82 6.45
CA PHE A 79 -1.91 -1.98 6.01
C PHE A 79 -2.54 -3.26 6.57
N LYS A 80 -1.89 -4.41 6.41
CA LYS A 80 -2.38 -5.69 6.96
C LYS A 80 -2.56 -5.64 8.49
N LYS A 81 -1.65 -4.96 9.20
CA LYS A 81 -1.78 -4.76 10.65
C LYS A 81 -2.97 -3.88 11.00
N ALA A 82 -3.21 -2.81 10.25
CA ALA A 82 -4.37 -1.95 10.42
C ALA A 82 -5.68 -2.71 10.15
N VAL A 83 -5.78 -3.42 9.02
CA VAL A 83 -6.94 -4.25 8.69
C VAL A 83 -7.24 -5.26 9.78
N LYS A 84 -6.24 -5.95 10.33
CA LYS A 84 -6.45 -6.91 11.45
C LYS A 84 -7.15 -6.31 12.67
N ARG A 85 -7.05 -5.01 12.90
CA ARG A 85 -7.77 -4.34 14.00
C ARG A 85 -9.28 -4.26 13.74
N LEU A 86 -9.70 -4.33 12.48
CA LEU A 86 -11.10 -4.35 12.03
C LEU A 86 -11.70 -5.77 12.08
N LYS A 87 -11.01 -6.73 12.69
CA LYS A 87 -11.52 -8.06 12.98
C LYS A 87 -12.32 -8.02 14.28
N LYS A 88 -13.53 -8.57 14.28
CA LYS A 88 -14.31 -8.81 15.50
C LYS A 88 -13.68 -9.98 16.26
N THR A 89 -13.45 -9.80 17.55
CA THR A 89 -13.00 -10.89 18.44
C THR A 89 -14.09 -11.16 19.46
N GLY A 90 -14.89 -12.18 19.20
CA GLY A 90 -15.89 -12.75 20.11
C GLY A 90 -16.19 -14.18 19.65
N GLU A 91 -16.27 -15.12 20.59
CA GLU A 91 -16.80 -16.48 20.37
C GLU A 91 -15.98 -17.46 19.51
N GLY A 92 -14.77 -17.10 19.09
CA GLY A 92 -13.88 -18.04 18.37
C GLY A 92 -14.18 -18.18 16.88
N ILE A 93 -15.05 -17.33 16.33
CA ILE A 93 -15.28 -17.20 14.89
C ILE A 93 -14.53 -15.96 14.38
N GLU A 94 -13.82 -16.10 13.27
CA GLU A 94 -13.17 -14.97 12.60
C GLU A 94 -14.23 -14.13 11.85
N GLU A 95 -14.90 -13.23 12.57
CA GLU A 95 -15.79 -12.24 11.96
C GLU A 95 -15.09 -10.92 11.70
N TRP A 96 -15.51 -10.21 10.64
CA TRP A 96 -15.00 -8.89 10.29
C TRP A 96 -16.11 -7.86 10.44
N TYR A 97 -15.76 -6.61 10.79
CA TYR A 97 -16.70 -5.52 10.62
C TYR A 97 -17.04 -5.36 9.14
N GLN A 98 -18.32 -5.26 8.81
CA GLN A 98 -18.75 -4.87 7.47
C GLN A 98 -18.50 -3.37 7.31
N ILE A 99 -17.62 -3.03 6.37
CA ILE A 99 -17.23 -1.67 6.05
C ILE A 99 -17.19 -1.58 4.53
N GLN A 100 -17.76 -0.53 3.95
CA GLN A 100 -17.72 -0.32 2.51
C GLN A 100 -16.27 -0.07 2.05
N ALA A 101 -15.98 -0.36 0.78
CA ALA A 101 -14.66 -0.07 0.20
C ALA A 101 -14.30 1.42 0.25
N THR A 102 -15.30 2.30 0.29
CA THR A 102 -15.15 3.76 0.45
C THR A 102 -14.98 4.20 1.90
N GLY A 103 -14.90 3.26 2.85
CA GLY A 103 -14.81 3.52 4.28
C GLY A 103 -16.16 3.44 5.01
N PRO A 104 -16.17 3.75 6.32
CA PRO A 104 -17.36 3.64 7.16
C PRO A 104 -18.41 4.70 6.82
N ASP A 105 -19.67 4.28 6.82
CA ASP A 105 -20.87 5.10 6.56
C ASP A 105 -21.78 5.19 7.79
N HIS A 106 -22.97 5.78 7.64
CA HIS A 106 -23.92 5.90 8.74
C HIS A 106 -24.34 4.56 9.36
N ASP A 107 -24.39 3.48 8.57
CA ASP A 107 -24.79 2.13 9.01
C ASP A 107 -23.64 1.33 9.63
N THR A 108 -22.39 1.77 9.44
CA THR A 108 -21.23 1.08 9.97
C THR A 108 -21.20 1.09 11.50
N ASP A 109 -20.84 -0.06 12.08
CA ASP A 109 -20.71 -0.27 13.53
C ASP A 109 -19.86 0.85 14.20
N PRO A 110 -20.32 1.46 15.31
CA PRO A 110 -19.56 2.51 16.01
C PRO A 110 -18.14 2.09 16.42
N VAL A 111 -17.92 0.83 16.78
CA VAL A 111 -16.59 0.32 17.12
C VAL A 111 -15.69 0.31 15.89
N ALA A 112 -16.22 -0.13 14.75
CA ALA A 112 -15.50 -0.10 13.48
C ALA A 112 -15.14 1.32 13.05
N LYS A 113 -16.07 2.28 13.20
CA LYS A 113 -15.83 3.72 12.95
C LYS A 113 -14.66 4.26 13.79
N ASN A 114 -14.66 3.94 15.09
CA ASN A 114 -13.60 4.40 15.99
C ASN A 114 -12.24 3.81 15.61
N ILE A 115 -12.18 2.50 15.33
CA ILE A 115 -10.95 1.83 14.91
C ILE A 115 -10.46 2.41 13.57
N TRP A 116 -11.36 2.64 12.62
CA TRP A 116 -11.03 3.28 11.33
C TRP A 116 -10.41 4.66 11.53
N GLN A 117 -11.03 5.52 12.34
CA GLN A 117 -10.50 6.86 12.65
C GLN A 117 -9.12 6.81 13.31
N GLU A 118 -8.87 5.84 14.20
CA GLU A 118 -7.54 5.67 14.79
C GLU A 118 -6.51 5.21 13.77
N ILE A 119 -6.90 4.29 12.88
CA ILE A 119 -6.04 3.84 11.79
C ILE A 119 -5.66 5.03 10.90
N THR A 120 -6.63 5.83 10.42
CA THR A 120 -6.36 6.94 9.51
C THR A 120 -5.54 8.05 10.15
N LYS A 121 -5.72 8.32 11.45
CA LYS A 121 -4.85 9.24 12.21
C LYS A 121 -3.40 8.75 12.29
N SER A 122 -3.19 7.44 12.44
CA SER A 122 -1.84 6.85 12.58
C SER A 122 -1.16 6.51 11.24
N ASN A 123 -1.96 6.31 10.20
CA ASN A 123 -1.53 5.97 8.86
C ASN A 123 -2.40 6.75 7.86
N PRO A 124 -1.98 7.97 7.47
CA PRO A 124 -2.77 8.81 6.56
C PRO A 124 -2.90 8.22 5.16
N PHE A 125 -2.11 7.20 4.83
CA PHE A 125 -2.13 6.51 3.54
C PHE A 125 -3.12 5.34 3.49
N PHE A 126 -3.74 4.98 4.63
CA PHE A 126 -4.48 3.73 4.76
C PHE A 126 -5.63 3.57 3.76
N GLU A 127 -6.41 4.64 3.54
CA GLU A 127 -7.57 4.60 2.64
C GLU A 127 -7.17 4.46 1.16
N GLU A 128 -5.89 4.69 0.86
CA GLU A 128 -5.36 4.73 -0.48
C GLU A 128 -4.53 3.48 -0.82
N LEU A 129 -4.30 2.58 0.13
CA LEU A 129 -3.55 1.33 -0.02
C LEU A 129 -4.48 0.13 -0.19
#